data_AF-A0A510K7H8-F1
#
_entry.id   AF-A0A510K7H8-F1
#
_cell.length_a   1.000
_cell.length_b   1.000
_cell.length_c   1.000
_cell.angle_alpha   90.00
_cell.angle_beta   90.00
_cell.angle_gamma   90.00
#
_symmetry.space_group_name_H-M   'P 1'
#
loop_
_entity.id
_entity.type
_entity.pdbx_description
1 polymer ?
#
loop_
_entity_poly.entity_id
_entity_poly.type
_entity_poly.pdbx_seq_one_letter_code
_entity_poly.pdbx_strand_id
1 'polypeptide(L)'
;MGEIVYDKPFKTYKEQIEILKNKYKLNIKNENFALELLSTISYYDLINGSKESFFEKDSEIFEENTDIIDLFLFKILDKNIQNTLFKYSVYVENIFKTKMAYLISRKYGISIEQYLNEKTTICLLIFKEEKKEIKP
;
A
#
# COMPACT_ATOMS: atom_id res chain seq x y z
N MET A 1 4.35 41.82 -0.70
CA MET A 1 4.46 40.45 -1.24
C MET A 1 3.07 39.85 -1.20
N GLY A 2 2.55 39.33 -2.32
CA GLY A 2 1.26 38.65 -2.32
C GLY A 2 1.38 37.31 -1.59
N GLU A 3 0.40 36.97 -0.75
CA GLU A 3 0.33 35.66 -0.12
C GLU A 3 0.17 34.58 -1.19
N ILE A 4 1.04 33.57 -1.16
CA ILE A 4 0.92 32.40 -2.03
C ILE A 4 -0.19 31.53 -1.45
N VAL A 5 -1.33 31.47 -2.14
CA VAL A 5 -2.45 30.61 -1.75
C VAL A 5 -2.20 29.21 -2.30
N TYR A 6 -2.01 28.25 -1.39
CA TYR A 6 -1.87 26.83 -1.72
C TYR A 6 -3.23 26.14 -1.65
N ASP A 7 -3.52 25.23 -2.59
CA ASP A 7 -4.75 24.42 -2.62
C ASP A 7 -4.92 23.56 -1.35
N LYS A 8 -3.80 23.07 -0.79
CA LYS A 8 -3.75 22.28 0.45
C LYS A 8 -2.73 22.90 1.40
N PRO A 9 -3.12 23.95 2.15
CA PRO A 9 -2.21 24.61 3.08
C PRO A 9 -1.85 23.68 4.25
N PHE A 10 -0.73 23.95 4.90
CA PHE A 10 -0.34 23.25 6.12
C PHE A 10 -1.45 23.29 7.18
N LYS A 11 -1.65 22.16 7.85
CA LYS A 11 -2.56 22.00 8.98
C LYS A 11 -1.84 21.27 10.11
N THR A 12 -1.87 21.87 11.29
CA THR A 12 -1.45 21.22 12.53
C THR A 12 -2.35 20.03 12.85
N TYR A 13 -1.90 19.10 13.70
CA TYR A 13 -2.69 17.94 14.08
C TYR A 13 -4.03 18.31 14.74
N LYS A 14 -4.07 19.41 15.52
CA LYS A 14 -5.32 19.93 16.09
C LYS A 14 -6.27 20.42 15.01
N GLU A 15 -5.78 21.18 14.03
CA GLU A 15 -6.61 21.61 12.90
C GLU A 15 -7.10 20.43 12.07
N GLN A 16 -6.29 19.38 11.89
CA GLN A 16 -6.70 18.15 11.23
C GLN A 16 -7.85 17.47 11.99
N ILE A 17 -7.76 17.35 13.32
CA ILE A 17 -8.85 16.82 14.17
C ILE A 17 -10.12 17.63 14.00
N GLU A 18 -10.02 18.96 13.97
CA GLU A 18 -11.19 19.82 13.76
C GLU A 18 -11.80 19.64 12.37
N ILE A 19 -10.99 19.41 11.33
CA ILE A 19 -11.49 19.06 10.01
C ILE A 19 -12.23 17.70 10.05
N LEU A 20 -11.68 16.70 10.72
CA LEU A 20 -12.31 15.37 10.86
C LEU A 20 -13.69 15.46 11.53
N LYS A 21 -13.81 16.21 12.63
CA LYS A 21 -15.07 16.39 13.33
C LYS A 21 -16.06 17.24 12.53
N ASN A 22 -15.63 18.40 12.06
CA ASN A 22 -16.55 19.42 11.57
C ASN A 22 -16.95 19.19 10.11
N LYS A 23 -15.97 18.86 9.24
CA LYS A 23 -16.20 18.60 7.81
C LYS A 23 -16.65 17.17 7.58
N TYR A 24 -15.90 16.19 8.09
CA TYR A 24 -16.15 14.78 7.79
C TYR A 24 -17.12 14.09 8.76
N LYS A 25 -17.57 14.77 9.82
CA LYS A 25 -18.48 14.24 10.85
C LYS A 25 -17.96 12.97 11.54
N LEU A 26 -16.64 12.80 11.59
CA LEU A 26 -16.02 11.68 12.28
C LEU A 26 -16.14 11.85 13.80
N ASN A 27 -16.54 10.79 14.49
CA ASN A 27 -16.53 10.76 15.94
C ASN A 27 -15.10 10.67 16.47
N ILE A 28 -14.78 11.50 17.47
CA ILE A 28 -13.47 11.48 18.13
C ILE A 28 -13.75 11.54 19.63
N LYS A 29 -13.89 10.36 20.24
CA LYS A 29 -14.12 10.22 21.69
C LYS A 29 -12.91 10.64 22.54
N ASN A 30 -11.70 10.45 22.01
CA ASN A 30 -10.45 10.78 22.71
C ASN A 30 -9.51 11.57 21.81
N GLU A 31 -9.43 12.88 22.03
CA GLU A 31 -8.56 13.77 21.25
C GLU A 31 -7.06 13.51 21.45
N ASN A 32 -6.64 13.11 22.65
CA ASN A 32 -5.22 12.82 22.90
C ASN A 32 -4.77 11.62 22.06
N PHE A 33 -5.61 10.58 21.99
CA PHE A 33 -5.38 9.44 21.11
C PHE A 33 -5.38 9.85 19.64
N ALA A 34 -6.32 10.70 19.22
CA ALA A 34 -6.35 11.20 17.83
C ALA A 34 -5.09 12.00 17.47
N LEU A 35 -4.55 12.80 18.40
CA LEU A 35 -3.29 13.52 18.20
C LEU A 35 -2.10 12.57 18.03
N GLU A 36 -1.98 11.56 18.90
CA GLU A 36 -0.94 10.55 18.80
C GLU A 36 -1.05 9.77 17.48
N LEU A 37 -2.26 9.37 17.11
CA LEU A 37 -2.54 8.67 15.88
C LEU A 37 -2.14 9.49 14.64
N LEU A 38 -2.54 10.76 14.56
CA LEU A 38 -2.20 11.64 13.43
C LEU A 38 -0.72 12.04 13.39
N SER A 39 -0.02 11.97 14.53
CA SER A 39 1.44 12.12 14.58
C SER A 39 2.18 10.87 14.09
N THR A 40 1.54 9.70 14.15
CA THR A 40 2.11 8.40 13.77
C THR A 40 1.75 8.01 12.34
N ILE A 41 0.51 8.28 11.93
CA ILE A 41 -0.07 7.91 10.64
C ILE A 41 -0.53 9.21 9.97
N SER A 42 -0.13 9.41 8.72
CA SER A 42 -0.51 10.63 8.00
C SER A 42 -2.04 10.72 7.86
N TYR A 43 -2.55 11.95 7.99
CA TYR A 43 -3.98 12.26 7.80
C TYR A 43 -4.52 11.69 6.48
N TYR A 44 -3.75 11.86 5.39
CA TYR A 44 -4.17 11.41 4.07
C TYR A 44 -4.24 9.88 3.99
N ASP A 45 -3.28 9.16 4.58
CA ASP A 45 -3.31 7.70 4.55
C ASP A 45 -4.38 7.13 5.48
N LEU A 46 -4.81 7.86 6.51
CA LEU A 46 -5.91 7.44 7.38
C LEU A 46 -7.25 7.66 6.68
N ILE A 47 -7.48 8.84 6.11
CA ILE A 47 -8.74 9.23 5.45
C ILE A 47 -8.92 8.52 4.10
N ASN A 48 -7.93 8.59 3.21
CA ASN A 48 -8.08 8.01 1.87
C ASN A 48 -8.16 6.49 1.90
N GLY A 49 -7.54 5.86 2.91
CA GLY A 49 -7.58 4.42 3.10
C GLY A 49 -8.93 3.91 3.63
N SER A 50 -9.76 4.77 4.24
CA SER A 50 -11.00 4.35 4.89
C SER A 50 -12.26 4.94 4.25
N LYS A 51 -12.17 6.05 3.52
CA LYS A 51 -13.33 6.78 2.97
C LYS A 51 -14.29 5.90 2.18
N GLU A 52 -13.80 4.98 1.36
CA GLU A 52 -14.65 4.13 0.51
C GLU A 52 -15.46 3.11 1.31
N SER A 53 -15.00 2.76 2.51
CA SER A 53 -15.63 1.75 3.37
C SER A 53 -16.51 2.36 4.47
N PHE A 54 -16.30 3.63 4.82
CA PHE A 54 -16.96 4.26 5.96
C PHE A 54 -17.71 5.55 5.61
N PHE A 55 -17.68 6.02 4.36
CA PHE A 55 -18.51 7.17 3.97
C PHE A 55 -19.95 6.75 3.75
N GLU A 56 -20.88 7.63 4.14
CA GLU A 56 -22.28 7.45 3.73
C GLU A 56 -22.37 7.49 2.21
N LYS A 57 -23.30 6.69 1.66
CA LYS A 57 -23.50 6.57 0.22
C LYS A 57 -23.70 7.94 -0.44
N ASP A 58 -22.95 8.19 -1.50
CA ASP A 58 -22.98 9.43 -2.28
C ASP A 58 -22.67 10.71 -1.46
N SER A 59 -21.88 10.57 -0.38
CA SER A 59 -21.48 11.68 0.51
C SER A 59 -19.95 11.82 0.66
N GLU A 60 -19.51 12.93 1.27
CA GLU A 60 -18.13 13.12 1.76
C GLU A 60 -18.04 13.08 3.30
N ILE A 61 -19.01 12.47 3.98
CA ILE A 61 -19.03 12.35 5.45
C ILE A 61 -19.02 10.89 5.87
N PHE A 62 -18.48 10.63 7.06
CA PHE A 62 -18.47 9.29 7.64
C PHE A 62 -19.87 8.88 8.11
N GLU A 63 -20.15 7.59 8.04
CA GLU A 63 -21.36 6.97 8.59
C GLU A 63 -21.52 7.31 10.07
N GLU A 64 -22.78 7.46 10.49
CA GLU A 64 -23.12 7.80 11.86
C GLU A 64 -22.42 6.88 12.88
N ASN A 65 -21.85 7.47 13.92
CA ASN A 65 -21.11 6.80 15.00
C ASN A 65 -19.72 6.23 14.64
N THR A 66 -19.24 6.37 13.40
CA THR A 66 -17.88 5.99 13.02
C THR A 66 -16.86 6.81 13.83
N ASP A 67 -16.00 6.12 14.59
CA ASP A 67 -14.94 6.74 15.38
C ASP A 67 -13.57 6.59 14.71
N ILE A 68 -12.65 7.52 14.99
CA ILE A 68 -11.28 7.46 14.47
C ILE A 68 -10.56 6.16 14.81
N ILE A 69 -10.93 5.48 15.90
CA ILE A 69 -10.40 4.16 16.24
C ILE A 69 -10.81 3.09 15.23
N ASP A 70 -11.99 3.19 14.63
CA ASP A 70 -12.48 2.22 13.64
C ASP A 70 -11.63 2.30 12.36
N LEU A 71 -11.31 3.52 11.94
CA LEU A 71 -10.41 3.78 10.81
C LEU A 71 -9.00 3.19 11.08
N PHE A 72 -8.50 3.36 12.30
CA PHE A 72 -7.20 2.81 12.69
C PHE A 72 -7.19 1.29 12.68
N LEU A 73 -8.22 0.65 13.26
CA LEU A 73 -8.36 -0.81 13.29
C LEU A 73 -8.50 -1.38 11.86
N PHE A 74 -9.30 -0.75 11.01
CA PHE A 74 -9.44 -1.11 9.61
C PHE A 74 -8.10 -1.08 8.89
N LYS A 75 -7.31 -0.02 9.09
CA LYS A 75 -5.98 0.12 8.50
C LYS A 75 -4.99 -0.96 8.96
N ILE A 76 -4.97 -1.27 10.27
CA ILE A 76 -4.12 -2.34 10.78
C ILE A 76 -4.51 -3.68 10.17
N LEU A 77 -5.82 -3.95 10.09
CA LEU A 77 -6.34 -5.17 9.49
C LEU A 77 -5.92 -5.30 8.03
N ASP A 78 -6.13 -4.27 7.22
CA ASP A 78 -5.72 -4.22 5.82
C ASP A 78 -4.20 -4.47 5.69
N LYS A 79 -3.39 -3.80 6.51
CA LYS A 79 -1.94 -4.00 6.48
C LYS A 79 -1.52 -5.42 6.85
N ASN A 80 -2.19 -6.03 7.82
CA ASN A 80 -1.91 -7.40 8.23
C ASN A 80 -2.26 -8.40 7.12
N ILE A 81 -3.37 -8.19 6.40
CA ILE A 81 -3.74 -9.00 5.24
C ILE A 81 -2.69 -8.85 4.15
N GLN A 82 -2.32 -7.61 3.78
CA GLN A 82 -1.30 -7.35 2.78
C GLN A 82 0.05 -8.00 3.14
N ASN A 83 0.50 -7.87 4.38
CA ASN A 83 1.75 -8.47 4.84
C ASN A 83 1.71 -10.01 4.76
N THR A 84 0.56 -10.60 5.10
CA THR A 84 0.36 -12.05 5.02
C THR A 84 0.41 -12.52 3.57
N LEU A 85 -0.32 -11.86 2.68
CA LEU A 85 -0.32 -12.16 1.25
C LEU A 85 1.07 -12.00 0.66
N PHE A 86 1.76 -10.91 0.94
CA PHE A 86 3.11 -10.65 0.46
C PHE A 86 4.09 -11.75 0.88
N LYS A 87 4.06 -12.16 2.16
CA LYS A 87 4.91 -13.25 2.67
C LYS A 87 4.72 -14.54 1.87
N TYR A 88 3.48 -14.94 1.63
CA TYR A 88 3.20 -16.17 0.89
C TYR A 88 3.43 -16.03 -0.62
N SER A 89 3.23 -14.85 -1.20
CA SER A 89 3.60 -14.56 -2.59
C SER A 89 5.10 -14.79 -2.82
N VAL A 90 5.96 -14.30 -1.91
CA VAL A 90 7.41 -14.53 -1.97
C VAL A 90 7.75 -16.02 -1.88
N TYR A 91 7.08 -16.80 -1.03
CA TYR A 91 7.28 -18.25 -0.99
C TYR A 91 6.88 -18.95 -2.28
N VAL A 92 5.71 -18.60 -2.83
CA VAL A 92 5.23 -19.16 -4.10
C VAL A 92 6.20 -18.84 -5.23
N GLU A 93 6.66 -17.60 -5.31
CA GLU A 93 7.63 -17.14 -6.32
C GLU A 93 8.95 -17.93 -6.22
N ASN A 94 9.51 -18.06 -5.01
CA ASN A 94 10.76 -18.79 -4.80
C ASN A 94 10.66 -20.28 -5.16
N ILE A 95 9.54 -20.92 -4.80
CA ILE A 95 9.28 -22.32 -5.17
C ILE A 95 9.15 -22.44 -6.68
N PHE A 96 8.44 -21.51 -7.32
CA PHE A 96 8.27 -21.49 -8.77
C PHE A 96 9.61 -21.30 -9.48
N LYS A 97 10.40 -20.29 -9.11
CA LYS A 97 11.76 -20.03 -9.64
C LYS A 97 12.64 -21.27 -9.52
N THR A 98 12.63 -21.92 -8.36
CA THR A 98 13.43 -23.15 -8.11
C THR A 98 13.02 -24.30 -9.03
N LYS A 99 11.72 -24.60 -9.10
CA LYS A 99 11.21 -25.70 -9.95
C LYS A 99 11.45 -25.40 -11.43
N MET A 100 11.25 -24.16 -11.85
CA MET A 100 11.47 -23.73 -13.23
C MET A 100 12.94 -23.87 -13.61
N ALA A 101 13.86 -23.39 -12.78
CA ALA A 101 15.30 -23.52 -13.01
C ALA A 101 15.73 -24.99 -13.14
N TYR A 102 15.21 -25.87 -12.29
CA TYR A 102 15.46 -27.31 -12.38
C TYR A 102 14.98 -27.92 -13.71
N LEU A 103 13.73 -27.63 -14.10
CA LEU A 103 13.15 -28.18 -15.33
C LEU A 103 13.87 -27.69 -16.58
N ILE A 104 14.23 -26.41 -16.62
CA ILE A 104 14.99 -25.81 -17.72
C ILE A 104 16.37 -26.46 -17.80
N SER A 105 17.11 -26.51 -16.69
CA SER A 105 18.46 -27.07 -16.66
C SER A 105 18.48 -28.53 -17.09
N ARG A 106 17.46 -29.31 -16.68
CA ARG A 106 17.30 -30.71 -17.09
C ARG A 106 17.02 -30.86 -18.58
N LYS A 107 16.24 -29.96 -19.18
CA LYS A 107 15.80 -30.09 -20.58
C LYS A 107 16.78 -29.48 -21.59
N TYR A 108 17.42 -28.37 -21.23
CA TYR A 108 18.23 -27.57 -22.13
C TYR A 108 19.71 -27.48 -21.73
N GLY A 109 20.11 -28.06 -20.59
CA GLY A 109 21.47 -28.01 -20.08
C GLY A 109 21.75 -26.79 -19.22
N ILE A 110 23.01 -26.65 -18.79
CA ILE A 110 23.48 -25.68 -17.79
C ILE A 110 24.16 -24.45 -18.45
N SER A 111 24.43 -24.53 -19.76
CA SER A 111 25.13 -23.48 -20.51
C SER A 111 24.21 -22.28 -20.75
N ILE A 112 24.69 -21.09 -20.38
CA ILE A 112 24.05 -19.80 -20.67
C ILE A 112 23.75 -19.65 -22.17
N GLU A 113 24.62 -20.15 -23.05
CA GLU A 113 24.46 -20.10 -24.51
C GLU A 113 23.33 -21.00 -25.02
N GLN A 114 23.06 -22.13 -24.35
CA GLN A 114 21.94 -23.03 -24.68
C GLN A 114 20.60 -22.47 -24.22
N TYR A 115 20.60 -21.75 -23.10
CA TYR A 115 19.44 -21.10 -22.49
C TYR A 115 19.01 -19.81 -23.23
N LEU A 116 19.97 -19.04 -23.78
CA LEU A 116 19.73 -17.78 -24.49
C LEU A 116 19.47 -17.95 -26.00
N ASN A 117 19.41 -19.18 -26.51
CA ASN A 117 19.08 -19.44 -27.92
C ASN A 117 17.64 -18.99 -28.22
N GLU A 118 17.43 -18.22 -29.30
CA GLU A 118 16.14 -17.60 -29.68
C GLU A 118 14.98 -18.61 -29.81
N LYS A 119 15.27 -19.91 -30.01
CA LYS A 119 14.27 -20.98 -30.03
C LYS A 119 13.76 -21.40 -28.63
N THR A 120 14.40 -20.97 -27.54
CA THR A 120 14.13 -21.39 -26.15
C THR A 120 13.53 -20.25 -25.29
N THR A 121 12.85 -19.29 -25.92
CA THR A 121 12.46 -17.95 -25.40
C THR A 121 11.48 -17.92 -24.21
N ILE A 122 11.18 -19.02 -23.53
CA ILE A 122 10.24 -18.99 -22.38
C ILE A 122 10.84 -18.23 -21.19
N CYS A 123 12.17 -18.21 -21.05
CA CYS A 123 12.80 -17.75 -19.81
C CYS A 123 13.41 -16.32 -19.88
N LEU A 124 13.42 -15.70 -21.07
CA LEU A 124 13.88 -14.31 -21.26
C LEU A 124 12.93 -13.25 -20.68
N LEU A 125 11.66 -13.60 -20.40
CA LEU A 125 10.67 -12.64 -19.89
C LEU A 125 10.79 -12.41 -18.37
N ILE A 126 11.17 -13.44 -17.60
CA ILE A 126 11.24 -13.34 -16.12
C ILE A 126 12.53 -12.63 -15.67
N PHE A 127 13.66 -12.85 -16.34
CA PHE A 127 14.95 -12.28 -15.92
C PHE A 127 15.28 -10.91 -16.52
N LYS A 128 14.55 -10.44 -17.55
CA LYS A 128 14.77 -9.09 -18.11
C LYS A 128 14.28 -7.98 -17.19
N GLU A 129 13.34 -8.25 -16.28
CA GLU A 129 12.85 -7.25 -15.34
C GLU A 129 13.82 -7.00 -14.17
N GLU A 130 14.48 -8.04 -13.64
CA GLU A 130 15.47 -7.88 -12.55
C GLU A 130 16.71 -7.05 -12.96
N LYS A 131 17.03 -6.94 -14.26
CA LYS A 131 18.15 -6.10 -14.74
C LYS A 131 17.82 -4.63 -14.97
N LYS A 132 16.56 -4.20 -14.81
CA LYS A 132 16.21 -2.77 -14.86
C LYS A 132 16.31 -2.07 -13.50
N GLU A 133 16.34 -2.80 -12.38
CA GLU A 133 16.44 -2.22 -11.04
C GLU A 133 17.88 -2.17 -10.48
N ILE A 134 18.87 -2.68 -11.21
CA ILE A 134 20.28 -2.57 -10.83
C ILE A 134 21.06 -1.92 -11.99
N LYS A 135 20.98 -0.59 -12.03
CA LYS A 135 22.03 0.26 -12.60
C LYS A 135 22.36 1.35 -11.57
N PRO A 136 23.65 1.70 -11.41
CA PRO A 136 24.07 2.78 -10.50
C PRO A 136 23.54 4.14 -10.93
#